data_AF-A0A846QEL2-F1
#
_entry.id   AF-A0A846QEL2-F1
#
_cell.length_a   1.000
_cell.length_b   1.000
_cell.length_c   1.000
_cell.angle_alpha   90.00
_cell.angle_beta   90.00
_cell.angle_gamma   90.00
#
_symmetry.space_group_name_H-M   'P 1'
#
loop_
_entity.id
_entity.type
_entity.pdbx_description
1 polymer ?
#
loop_
_entity_poly.entity_id
_entity_poly.type
_entity_poly.pdbx_seq_one_letter_code
_entity_poly.pdbx_strand_id
1 'polypeptide(L)'
;KIQGYEDILQNFYNKYSNWDVVKEEVLKMYTETFTEKELKELTAFYKSPTGQKALSEMPPLMVKTIALGQKNIEKHLPELQAEIEKRRAEKKK
;
A
#
# COMPACT_ATOMS: atom_id res chain seq x y z
N LYS A 1 10.04 13.25 -20.55
CA LYS A 1 11.21 13.54 -19.69
C LYS A 1 10.97 14.91 -19.07
N ILE A 2 10.88 15.00 -17.74
CA ILE A 2 10.58 16.25 -17.01
C ILE A 2 11.90 16.94 -16.56
N GLN A 3 13.00 16.53 -17.16
CA GLN A 3 14.35 16.98 -16.84
C GLN A 3 14.51 18.44 -17.25
N GLY A 4 14.89 19.30 -16.31
CA GLY A 4 14.98 20.76 -16.48
C GLY A 4 13.73 21.55 -16.04
N TYR A 5 12.72 20.89 -15.47
CA TYR A 5 11.51 21.53 -14.91
C TYR A 5 11.34 21.23 -13.41
N GLU A 6 12.44 20.91 -12.73
CA GLU A 6 12.45 20.58 -11.30
C GLU A 6 11.89 21.72 -10.45
N ASP A 7 12.17 22.97 -10.83
CA ASP A 7 11.66 24.17 -10.18
C ASP A 7 10.14 24.31 -10.35
N ILE A 8 9.60 24.04 -11.54
CA ILE A 8 8.16 24.08 -11.81
C ILE A 8 7.45 23.01 -10.99
N LEU A 9 7.98 21.78 -10.98
CA LEU A 9 7.43 20.68 -10.18
C LEU A 9 7.49 21.01 -8.69
N GLN A 10 8.62 21.50 -8.20
CA GLN A 10 8.78 21.86 -6.80
C GLN A 10 7.84 23.00 -6.39
N ASN A 11 7.71 24.03 -7.22
CA ASN A 11 6.77 25.13 -6.99
C ASN A 11 5.32 24.65 -6.98
N PHE A 12 4.96 23.73 -7.88
CA PHE A 12 3.64 23.13 -7.91
C PHE A 12 3.35 22.32 -6.63
N TYR A 13 4.26 21.43 -6.23
CA TYR A 13 4.14 20.65 -5.00
C TYR A 13 4.09 21.55 -3.76
N ASN A 14 4.97 22.54 -3.68
CA ASN A 14 4.98 23.51 -2.59
C ASN A 14 3.69 24.32 -2.54
N LYS A 15 3.01 24.55 -3.66
CA LYS A 15 1.76 25.31 -3.68
C LYS A 15 0.55 24.48 -3.26
N TYR A 16 0.51 23.20 -3.61
CA TYR A 16 -0.72 22.38 -3.52
C TYR A 16 -0.63 21.15 -2.63
N SER A 17 0.56 20.77 -2.19
CA SER A 17 0.79 19.54 -1.40
C SER A 17 1.81 19.73 -0.29
N ASN A 18 2.11 20.99 0.07
CA ASN A 18 2.86 21.25 1.29
C ASN A 18 2.02 20.85 2.52
N TRP A 19 2.70 20.67 3.65
CA TRP A 19 2.05 20.25 4.89
C TRP A 19 0.92 21.18 5.32
N ASP A 20 1.09 22.49 5.26
CA ASP A 20 0.07 23.45 5.68
C ASP A 20 -1.21 23.36 4.84
N VAL A 21 -1.11 22.96 3.57
CA VAL A 21 -2.27 22.74 2.68
C VAL A 21 -3.02 21.46 3.02
N VAL A 22 -2.32 20.37 3.34
CA VAL A 22 -2.95 19.05 3.56
C VAL A 22 -3.26 18.75 5.02
N LYS A 23 -2.66 19.49 5.96
CA LYS A 23 -2.71 19.21 7.40
C LYS A 23 -4.14 19.13 7.93
N GLU A 24 -5.03 20.04 7.55
CA GLU A 24 -6.40 20.06 8.06
C GLU A 24 -7.19 18.80 7.64
N GLU A 25 -7.12 18.44 6.36
CA GLU A 25 -7.70 17.21 5.82
C GLU A 25 -7.09 15.96 6.49
N VAL A 26 -5.77 15.94 6.68
CA VAL A 26 -5.09 14.85 7.39
C VAL A 26 -5.58 14.74 8.83
N LEU A 27 -5.63 15.85 9.57
CA LEU A 27 -6.14 15.86 10.94
C LEU A 27 -7.58 15.34 11.01
N LYS A 28 -8.44 15.84 10.11
CA LYS A 28 -9.83 15.40 10.02
C LYS A 28 -9.94 13.89 9.80
N MET A 29 -9.23 13.35 8.80
CA MET A 29 -9.22 11.90 8.52
C MET A 29 -8.81 11.08 9.75
N TYR A 30 -7.77 11.52 10.47
CA TYR A 30 -7.32 10.81 11.68
C TYR A 30 -8.34 10.90 12.82
N THR A 31 -8.96 12.07 13.04
CA THR A 31 -9.98 12.25 14.08
C THR A 31 -11.33 11.60 13.77
N GLU A 32 -11.65 11.38 12.50
CA GLU A 32 -12.83 10.63 12.06
C GLU A 32 -12.61 9.11 12.17
N THR A 33 -11.37 8.65 12.08
CA THR A 33 -11.01 7.23 12.09
C THR A 33 -10.68 6.72 13.51
N PHE A 34 -10.02 7.54 14.32
CA PHE A 34 -9.52 7.16 15.63
C PHE A 34 -10.03 8.11 16.71
N THR A 35 -10.35 7.55 17.87
CA THR A 35 -10.60 8.31 19.09
C THR A 35 -9.30 8.90 19.63
N GLU A 36 -9.41 9.92 20.50
CA GLU A 36 -8.23 10.51 21.17
C GLU A 36 -7.42 9.45 21.95
N LYS A 37 -8.11 8.50 22.58
CA LYS A 37 -7.47 7.40 23.32
C LYS A 37 -6.62 6.54 22.38
N GLU A 38 -7.18 6.12 21.24
CA GLU A 38 -6.46 5.29 20.26
C GLU A 38 -5.29 6.05 19.63
N LEU A 39 -5.43 7.36 19.37
CA LEU A 39 -4.31 8.18 18.90
C LEU A 39 -3.16 8.24 19.90
N LYS A 40 -3.46 8.31 21.21
CA LYS A 40 -2.44 8.24 22.28
C LYS A 40 -1.78 6.87 22.34
N GLU A 41 -2.55 5.79 22.19
CA GLU A 41 -2.04 4.42 22.17
C GLU A 41 -1.14 4.16 20.94
N LEU A 42 -1.58 4.59 19.76
CA LEU A 42 -0.76 4.54 18.53
C LEU A 42 0.54 5.32 18.71
N THR A 43 0.47 6.51 19.30
CA THR A 43 1.66 7.32 19.59
C THR A 43 2.61 6.58 20.54
N ALA A 44 2.10 5.95 21.60
CA ALA A 44 2.90 5.16 22.53
C ALA A 44 3.54 3.94 21.84
N PHE A 45 2.77 3.21 21.03
CA PHE A 45 3.27 2.08 20.25
C PHE A 45 4.38 2.50 19.29
N TYR A 46 4.14 3.51 18.46
CA TYR A 46 5.12 3.96 17.47
C TYR A 46 6.36 4.59 18.10
N LYS A 47 6.31 5.08 19.34
CA LYS A 47 7.51 5.50 20.08
C LYS A 47 8.37 4.33 20.58
N SER A 48 7.84 3.11 20.64
CA SER A 48 8.62 1.94 21.05
C SER A 48 9.62 1.49 19.96
N PRO A 49 10.71 0.80 20.31
CA PRO A 49 11.65 0.26 19.31
C PRO A 49 10.97 -0.65 18.27
N THR A 50 10.03 -1.48 18.70
CA THR A 50 9.27 -2.36 17.80
C THR A 50 8.31 -1.57 16.92
N GLY A 51 7.65 -0.54 17.44
CA GLY A 51 6.77 0.33 16.66
C GLY A 51 7.51 1.11 15.58
N GLN A 52 8.70 1.65 15.89
CA GLN A 52 9.58 2.28 14.90
C GLN A 52 9.98 1.30 13.80
N LYS A 53 10.36 0.07 14.17
CA LYS A 53 10.66 -0.98 13.18
C LYS A 53 9.42 -1.36 12.35
N ALA A 54 8.24 -1.40 12.96
CA ALA A 54 7.00 -1.69 12.24
C ALA A 54 6.70 -0.61 11.19
N LEU A 55 6.92 0.68 11.50
CA LEU A 55 6.74 1.78 10.54
C LEU A 55 7.61 1.62 9.29
N SER A 56 8.85 1.15 9.45
CA SER A 56 9.76 0.97 8.31
C SER A 56 9.55 -0.35 7.57
N GLU A 57 9.28 -1.44 8.28
CA GLU A 57 9.31 -2.79 7.72
C GLU A 57 7.94 -3.31 7.25
N MET A 58 6.82 -2.83 7.82
CA MET A 58 5.50 -3.35 7.45
C MET A 58 5.14 -3.07 5.98
N PRO A 59 5.30 -1.84 5.43
CA PRO A 59 5.00 -1.59 4.03
C PRO A 59 5.77 -2.49 3.05
N PRO A 60 7.13 -2.62 3.12
CA PRO A 60 7.85 -3.49 2.21
C PRO A 60 7.55 -4.98 2.46
N LEU A 61 7.24 -5.39 3.69
CA LEU A 61 6.78 -6.77 3.95
C LEU A 61 5.45 -7.07 3.26
N MET A 62 4.47 -6.15 3.31
CA MET A 62 3.20 -6.33 2.60
C MET A 62 3.41 -6.49 1.08
N VAL A 63 4.25 -5.65 0.49
CA VAL A 63 4.59 -5.74 -0.95
C VAL A 63 5.21 -7.10 -1.29
N LYS A 64 6.17 -7.57 -0.47
CA LYS A 64 6.81 -8.88 -0.65
C LYS A 64 5.81 -10.02 -0.53
N THR A 65 4.86 -9.93 0.41
CA THR A 65 3.81 -10.94 0.60
C THR A 65 2.90 -11.04 -0.62
N ILE A 66 2.48 -9.90 -1.20
CA ILE A 66 1.67 -9.88 -2.43
C ILE A 66 2.45 -10.51 -3.59
N ALA A 67 3.72 -10.12 -3.77
CA ALA A 67 4.58 -10.66 -4.83
C ALA A 67 4.77 -12.19 -4.70
N LEU A 68 4.89 -12.69 -3.47
CA LEU A 68 4.97 -14.13 -3.22
C LEU A 68 3.69 -14.85 -3.67
N GLY A 69 2.52 -14.29 -3.37
CA GLY A 69 1.23 -14.83 -3.81
C GLY A 69 1.11 -14.88 -5.34
N GLN A 70 1.49 -13.80 -6.02
CA GLN A 70 1.52 -13.74 -7.49
C GLN A 70 2.43 -14.81 -8.08
N LYS A 71 3.66 -14.93 -7.57
CA LYS A 71 4.60 -15.97 -7.99
C LYS A 71 4.04 -17.38 -7.81
N ASN A 72 3.31 -17.61 -6.71
CA ASN A 72 2.69 -18.91 -6.47
C ASN A 72 1.58 -19.21 -7.49
N ILE A 73 0.75 -18.21 -7.84
CA ILE A 73 -0.27 -18.36 -8.89
C ILE A 73 0.38 -18.65 -10.24
N GLU A 74 1.38 -17.88 -10.64
CA GLU A 74 2.09 -18.06 -11.90
C GLU A 74 2.66 -19.48 -12.03
N LYS A 75 3.25 -20.01 -10.95
CA LYS A 75 3.78 -21.38 -10.90
C LYS A 75 2.72 -22.45 -11.18
N HIS A 76 1.47 -22.23 -10.76
CA HIS A 76 0.38 -23.20 -10.89
C HIS A 76 -0.62 -22.85 -12.00
N LEU A 77 -0.35 -21.81 -12.78
CA LEU A 77 -1.19 -21.43 -13.92
C LEU A 77 -1.35 -22.57 -14.95
N PRO A 78 -0.32 -23.39 -15.25
CA PRO A 78 -0.48 -24.53 -16.15
C PRO A 78 -1.47 -25.59 -15.65
N GLU A 79 -1.51 -25.85 -14.33
CA GLU A 79 -2.45 -26.78 -13.72
C GLU A 79 -3.89 -26.30 -13.90
N LEU A 80 -4.13 -25.00 -13.63
CA LEU A 80 -5.42 -24.37 -13.85
C LEU A 80 -5.86 -24.48 -15.32
N GLN A 81 -4.95 -24.23 -16.26
CA GLN A 81 -5.24 -24.35 -17.70
C GLN A 81 -5.60 -25.79 -18.09
N ALA A 82 -4.87 -26.78 -17.58
CA ALA A 82 -5.14 -28.19 -17.84
C ALA A 82 -6.53 -28.61 -17.34
N GLU A 83 -6.93 -28.18 -16.13
CA GLU A 83 -8.25 -28.50 -15.57
C GLU A 83 -9.39 -27.83 -16.35
N ILE A 84 -9.19 -26.59 -16.82
CA ILE A 84 -10.15 -25.89 -17.69
C ILE A 84 -10.35 -26.66 -19.02
N GLU A 85 -9.26 -27.09 -19.66
CA GLU A 85 -9.34 -27.83 -20.92
C GLU A 85 -10.01 -29.20 -20.75
N LYS A 86 -9.67 -29.92 -19.68
CA LYS A 86 -10.33 -31.17 -19.33
C LYS A 86 -11.85 -30.98 -19.19
N ARG A 87 -12.29 -29.97 -18.43
CA ARG A 87 -13.72 -29.69 -18.25
C ARG A 87 -14.43 -29.30 -19.54
N ARG A 88 -13.74 -28.58 -20.45
CA ARG A 88 -14.27 -28.23 -21.77
C ARG A 88 -14.49 -29.47 -22.64
N ALA A 89 -13.57 -30.43 -22.59
CA ALA A 89 -13.69 -31.69 -23.33
C ALA A 89 -14.85 -32.56 -22.81
N GLU A 90 -15.04 -32.62 -21.48
CA GLU A 90 -16.15 -33.34 -20.85
C GLU A 90 -17.52 -32.80 -21.26
N LYS A 91 -17.67 -31.47 -21.36
CA LYS A 91 -18.94 -30.84 -21.77
C LYS A 91 -19.30 -31.00 -23.25
N LYS A 92 -18.35 -31.41 -24.11
CA LYS A 92 -18.56 -31.62 -25.55
C LYS A 92 -18.95 -33.06 -25.91
N LYS A 93 -18.90 -33.98 -24.94
CA LYS A 93 -19.41 -35.34 -25.04
C LYS A 93 -20.85 -35.41 -24.57
#